data_AF-A0A966BKC1-F1
#
_entry.id   AF-A0A966BKC1-F1
#
_cell.length_a   1.000
_cell.length_b   1.000
_cell.length_c   1.000
_cell.angle_alpha   90.00
_cell.angle_beta   90.00
_cell.angle_gamma   90.00
#
_symmetry.space_group_name_H-M   'P 1'
#
loop_
_entity.id
_entity.type
_entity.pdbx_description
1 polymer ?
#
loop_
_entity_poly.entity_id
_entity_poly.type
_entity_poly.pdbx_seq_one_letter_code
_entity_poly.pdbx_strand_id
1 'polypeptide(L)' 'MENPHKHKPGLTHVWRATGVALQGLRAALINEDAFRQELLVAAIAIPVALLSNADATGKALLV' A
#
# COMPACT_ATOMS: atom_id res chain seq x y z
N MET A 1 5.99 0.37 33.39
CA MET A 1 4.73 1.14 33.53
C MET A 1 3.83 0.76 32.36
N GLU A 2 2.96 -0.23 32.56
CA GLU A 2 1.98 -0.66 31.57
C GLU A 2 0.75 0.25 31.67
N ASN A 3 0.31 0.83 30.56
CA ASN A 3 -0.73 1.86 30.55
C ASN A 3 -2.13 1.20 30.68
N PRO A 4 -2.87 1.36 31.80
CA PRO A 4 -4.12 0.63 32.06
C PRO A 4 -5.27 0.97 31.10
N HIS A 5 -5.11 2.00 30.28
CA HIS A 5 -6.12 2.51 29.35
C HIS A 5 -5.81 2.23 27.87
N LYS A 6 -4.83 1.37 27.55
CA LYS A 6 -4.54 0.99 26.16
C LYS A 6 -5.66 0.10 25.61
N HIS A 7 -6.76 0.72 25.20
CA HIS A 7 -7.85 0.05 24.49
C HIS A 7 -7.28 -0.51 23.19
N LYS A 8 -7.41 -1.82 22.97
CA LYS A 8 -6.99 -2.44 21.71
C LYS A 8 -7.81 -1.78 20.59
N PRO A 9 -7.18 -1.26 19.51
CA PRO A 9 -7.95 -0.71 18.40
C PRO A 9 -8.87 -1.80 17.86
N GLY A 10 -10.17 -1.65 18.11
CA GLY A 10 -11.17 -2.62 17.68
C GLY A 10 -11.39 -2.57 16.16
N LEU A 11 -12.20 -3.50 15.64
CA LEU A 11 -12.52 -3.58 14.22
C LEU A 11 -13.07 -2.26 13.67
N THR A 12 -13.81 -1.50 14.48
CA THR A 12 -14.31 -0.14 14.17
C THR A 12 -13.19 0.87 13.93
N HIS A 13 -12.07 0.77 14.67
CA HIS A 13 -10.91 1.63 14.46
C HIS A 13 -10.23 1.31 13.13
N VAL A 14 -10.05 0.03 12.82
CA VAL A 14 -9.50 -0.42 11.52
C VAL A 14 -10.37 0.08 10.38
N TRP A 15 -11.70 -0.08 10.48
CA TRP A 15 -12.62 0.39 9.45
C TRP A 15 -12.52 1.91 9.20
N ARG A 16 -12.48 2.70 10.28
CA ARG A 16 -12.31 4.17 10.18
C ARG A 16 -10.95 4.53 9.59
N ALA A 17 -9.88 3.86 10.02
CA ALA A 17 -8.54 4.07 9.51
C ALA A 17 -8.43 3.74 8.01
N THR A 18 -9.06 2.65 7.56
CA THR A 18 -9.15 2.30 6.13
C THR A 18 -9.85 3.39 5.33
N GLY A 19 -10.94 3.95 5.85
CA GLY A 19 -11.64 5.06 5.19
C GLY A 19 -10.79 6.32 5.04
N VAL A 20 -9.97 6.65 6.05
CA VAL A 20 -9.02 7.77 6.00
C VAL A 20 -7.88 7.46 5.03
N ALA A 21 -7.33 6.25 5.06
CA ALA A 21 -6.28 5.83 4.14
C ALA A 21 -6.74 5.91 2.67
N LEU A 22 -7.98 5.48 2.37
CA LEU A 22 -8.53 5.54 1.02
C LEU A 22 -8.74 6.98 0.53
N GLN A 23 -9.13 7.90 1.42
CA GLN A 23 -9.22 9.32 1.09
C GLN A 23 -7.85 9.91 0.74
N GLY A 24 -6.82 9.60 1.53
CA GLY A 24 -5.44 10.00 1.24
C GLY A 24 -4.93 9.42 -0.08
N LEU A 25 -5.18 8.14 -0.33
CA LEU A 25 -4.81 7.48 -1.58
C LEU A 25 -5.46 8.14 -2.79
N ARG A 26 -6.77 8.43 -2.72
CA ARG A 26 -7.48 9.14 -3.80
C ARG A 26 -6.94 10.55 -4.01
N ALA A 27 -6.63 11.26 -2.92
CA ALA A 27 -6.07 12.61 -3.02
C ALA A 27 -4.69 12.59 -3.69
N ALA A 28 -3.81 11.65 -3.33
CA ALA A 28 -2.50 11.47 -3.95
C ALA A 28 -2.62 11.13 -5.45
N LEU A 29 -3.53 10.22 -5.82
CA LEU A 29 -3.77 9.88 -7.23
C LEU A 29 -4.14 11.10 -8.09
N ILE A 30 -4.98 12.00 -7.56
CA ILE A 30 -5.46 13.16 -8.32
C ILE A 30 -4.44 14.31 -8.31
N ASN A 31 -3.83 14.59 -7.17
CA ASN A 31 -3.05 15.81 -6.97
C ASN A 31 -1.54 15.61 -7.16
N GLU A 32 -1.04 14.37 -7.17
CA GLU A 32 0.40 14.10 -7.23
C GLU A 32 0.78 13.35 -8.51
N ASP A 33 1.42 14.07 -9.43
CA ASP A 33 1.89 13.53 -10.72
C ASP A 33 2.95 12.43 -10.51
N ALA A 34 3.85 12.64 -9.55
CA ALA A 34 4.89 11.67 -9.20
C ALA A 34 4.29 10.35 -8.69
N PHE A 35 3.24 10.43 -7.85
CA PHE A 35 2.55 9.24 -7.34
C PHE A 35 1.88 8.43 -8.46
N ARG A 36 1.27 9.11 -9.43
CA ARG A 36 0.71 8.43 -10.62
C ARG A 36 1.79 7.74 -11.45
N GLN A 37 2.95 8.37 -11.60
CA GLN A 37 4.07 7.77 -12.34
C GLN A 37 4.57 6.51 -11.65
N GLU A 38 4.79 6.57 -10.33
CA GLU A 38 5.19 5.42 -9.53
C GLU A 38 4.16 4.29 -9.61
N LEU A 39 2.87 4.63 -9.49
CA LEU A 39 1.79 3.66 -9.61
C LEU A 39 1.74 2.99 -11.00
N LEU A 40 1.97 3.75 -12.08
CA LEU A 40 2.01 3.21 -13.44
C LEU A 40 3.19 2.24 -13.62
N VAL A 41 4.36 2.59 -13.09
CA VAL A 41 5.53 1.71 -13.12
C VAL A 41 5.23 0.43 -12.34
N ALA A 42 4.70 0.53 -11.11
CA ALA A 42 4.33 -0.62 -10.31
C ALA A 42 3.27 -1.50 -11.00
N ALA A 43 2.28 -0.89 -11.66
CA ALA A 43 1.23 -1.60 -12.40
C ALA A 43 1.77 -2.43 -13.58
N ILE A 44 2.95 -2.10 -14.10
CA ILE A 44 3.63 -2.88 -15.16
C ILE A 44 4.64 -3.86 -14.54
N ALA A 45 5.46 -3.37 -13.61
CA ALA A 45 6.55 -4.13 -12.99
C ALA A 45 6.03 -5.35 -12.21
N ILE A 46 4.95 -5.20 -11.45
CA ILE A 46 4.36 -6.30 -10.67
C ILE A 46 3.89 -7.46 -11.57
N PRO A 47 3.05 -7.24 -12.62
CA PRO A 47 2.71 -8.30 -13.55
C PRO A 47 3.93 -8.93 -14.23
N VAL A 48 4.91 -8.13 -14.66
CA VAL A 48 6.14 -8.64 -15.28
C VAL A 48 6.89 -9.55 -14.32
N ALA A 49 7.06 -9.14 -13.07
CA ALA A 49 7.71 -9.94 -12.04
C ALA A 49 6.95 -11.25 -11.78
N LEU A 50 5.62 -11.18 -11.62
CA LEU A 50 4.81 -12.36 -11.33
C LEU A 50 4.78 -13.38 -12.48
N LEU A 51 4.72 -12.90 -13.73
CA LEU A 51 4.72 -13.73 -14.94
C LEU A 51 6.11 -14.21 -15.36
N SER A 52 7.18 -13.58 -14.85
CA SER A 52 8.53 -14.05 -15.08
C SER A 52 8.80 -15.39 -14.37
N ASN A 53 9.71 -16.18 -14.96
CA ASN A 53 10.23 -17.40 -14.35
C ASN A 53 11.28 -17.13 -13.26
N ALA A 54 11.40 -15.89 -12.79
CA ALA A 54 12.30 -15.55 -11.70
C ALA A 54 11.89 -16.26 -10.41
N ASP A 55 12.87 -16.58 -9.57
CA ASP A 55 12.62 -17.06 -8.21
C ASP A 55 12.04 -15.94 -7.33
N ALA A 56 11.63 -16.26 -6.10
CA ALA A 56 11.02 -15.26 -5.21
C ALA A 56 11.93 -14.02 -4.99
N THR A 57 13.25 -14.22 -4.94
CA THR A 57 14.24 -13.15 -4.84
C THR A 57 14.27 -12.29 -6.11
N GLY A 58 14.33 -12.92 -7.29
CA GLY A 58 14.30 -12.21 -8.56
C GLY A 58 13.01 -11.42 -8.78
N LYS A 59 11.86 -11.92 -8.32
CA LYS A 59 10.59 -11.16 -8.35
C LYS A 59 10.63 -9.93 -7.44
N ALA A 60 11.25 -10.04 -6.27
CA ALA A 60 11.39 -8.92 -5.32
C ALA A 60 12.38 -7.85 -5.81
N LEU A 61 13.29 -8.16 -6.74
CA LEU A 61 14.20 -7.19 -7.34
C LEU A 61 13.59 -6.41 -8.52
N LEU A 62 12.48 -6.91 -9.08
CA LEU A 62 11.80 -6.31 -10.23
C LEU A 62 10.77 -5.25 -9.84
N VAL A 63 10.45 -5.12 -8.55
CA VAL A 63 9.46 -4.22 -7.95
C VAL A 63 10.14 -3.40 -6.88
#